data_AF-A0A2V8QHW2-F1
#
_entry.id   AF-A0A2V8QHW2-F1
#
_cell.length_a   1.000
_cell.length_b   1.000
_cell.length_c   1.000
_cell.angle_alpha   90.00
_cell.angle_beta   90.00
_cell.angle_gamma   90.00
#
_symmetry.space_group_name_H-M   'P 1'
#
loop_
_entity.id
_entity.type
_entity.pdbx_description
1 polymer ?
#
loop_
_entity_poly.entity_id
_entity_poly.type
_entity_poly.pdbx_seq_one_letter_code
_entity_poly.pdbx_strand_id
1 'polypeptide(L)'
;MPSTISIADFVNVVKSNSSRWTHESFPKRRGFAWKEGYGAFSVSKSEEKKVIKYIHDQSHHHAKRTFKDEFLEFLNRYEIEYDERYLWS
;
A
#
# COMPACT_ATOMS: atom_id res chain seq x y z
N MET A 1 16.35 5.47 3.29
CA MET A 1 16.49 4.00 3.21
C MET A 1 17.87 3.70 2.67
N PRO A 2 18.58 2.69 3.18
CA PRO A 2 19.82 2.23 2.56
C PRO A 2 19.55 1.89 1.09
N SER A 3 20.43 2.30 0.18
CA SER A 3 20.28 2.05 -1.26
C SER A 3 20.38 0.57 -1.65
N THR A 4 20.78 -0.28 -0.71
CA THR A 4 21.02 -1.72 -0.88
C THR A 4 19.80 -2.59 -0.59
N ILE A 5 18.70 -2.01 -0.08
CA ILE A 5 17.49 -2.76 0.27
C ILE A 5 16.42 -2.48 -0.80
N SER A 6 15.85 -3.55 -1.37
CA SER A 6 14.73 -3.39 -2.28
C SER A 6 13.47 -2.94 -1.53
N ILE A 7 12.59 -2.20 -2.21
CA ILE A 7 11.30 -1.80 -1.63
C ILE A 7 10.47 -3.03 -1.23
N ALA A 8 10.54 -4.11 -2.03
CA ALA A 8 9.85 -5.36 -1.75
C ALA A 8 10.31 -5.96 -0.41
N ASP A 9 11.63 -6.08 -0.19
CA ASP A 9 12.19 -6.64 1.04
C ASP A 9 11.82 -5.81 2.25
N PHE A 10 11.89 -4.47 2.12
CA PHE A 10 11.51 -3.57 3.19
C PHE A 10 10.03 -3.74 3.58
N VAL A 11 9.13 -3.75 2.60
CA VAL A 11 7.69 -3.92 2.85
C VAL A 11 7.39 -5.30 3.44
N ASN A 12 8.06 -6.35 2.96
CA ASN A 12 7.91 -7.71 3.49
C ASN A 12 8.29 -7.79 4.97
N VAL A 13 9.42 -7.18 5.37
CA VAL A 13 9.86 -7.13 6.76
C VAL A 13 8.84 -6.38 7.62
N VAL A 14 8.38 -5.21 7.16
CA VAL A 14 7.38 -4.39 7.89
C VAL A 14 6.07 -5.15 8.08
N LYS A 15 5.52 -5.74 7.02
CA LYS A 15 4.26 -6.50 7.07
C LYS A 15 4.38 -7.72 7.98
N SER A 16 5.46 -8.49 7.85
CA SER A 16 5.64 -9.74 8.60
C SER A 16 5.80 -9.48 10.10
N ASN A 17 6.66 -8.54 10.49
CA ASN A 17 6.90 -8.22 11.89
C ASN A 17 5.65 -7.60 12.55
N SER A 18 4.94 -6.71 11.85
CA SER A 18 3.72 -6.09 12.38
C SER A 18 2.54 -7.07 12.48
N SER A 19 2.40 -8.02 11.55
CA SER A 19 1.44 -9.11 11.66
C SER A 19 1.71 -9.96 12.90
N ARG A 20 2.96 -10.41 13.08
CA ARG A 20 3.36 -11.18 14.27
C ARG A 20 3.06 -10.42 15.56
N TRP A 21 3.50 -9.17 15.66
CA TRP A 21 3.24 -8.34 16.84
C TRP A 21 1.74 -8.15 17.10
N THR A 22 0.92 -8.02 16.05
CA THR A 22 -0.53 -7.90 16.17
C THR A 22 -1.16 -9.17 16.73
N HIS A 23 -0.73 -10.34 16.26
CA HIS A 23 -1.25 -11.62 16.76
C HIS A 23 -0.82 -11.91 18.20
N GLU A 24 0.41 -11.54 18.57
CA GLU A 24 0.94 -11.70 19.93
C GLU A 24 0.29 -10.71 20.91
N SER A 25 0.14 -9.44 20.52
CA SER A 25 -0.36 -8.37 21.40
C SER A 25 -1.88 -8.31 21.47
N PHE A 26 -2.58 -8.77 20.44
CA PHE A 26 -4.04 -8.72 20.36
C PHE A 26 -4.62 -10.10 20.04
N PRO A 27 -4.75 -11.00 21.04
CA PRO A 27 -5.23 -12.38 20.83
C PRO A 27 -6.64 -12.48 20.22
N LYS A 28 -7.46 -11.41 20.31
CA LYS A 28 -8.79 -11.33 19.67
C LYS A 28 -8.73 -11.02 18.17
N ARG A 29 -7.57 -10.64 17.63
CA ARG A 29 -7.35 -10.27 16.22
C ARG A 29 -6.65 -11.38 15.42
N ARG A 30 -6.98 -12.65 15.67
CA ARG A 30 -6.37 -13.81 14.96
C ARG A 30 -6.57 -13.77 13.45
N GLY A 31 -7.67 -13.17 12.98
CA GLY A 31 -7.94 -13.01 11.54
C GLY A 31 -7.25 -11.81 10.90
N PHE A 32 -6.45 -11.03 11.63
CA PHE A 32 -5.74 -9.90 11.04
C PHE A 32 -4.69 -10.40 10.04
N ALA A 33 -4.74 -9.86 8.83
CA ALA A 33 -3.70 -10.03 7.83
C ALA A 33 -3.61 -8.74 7.00
N TRP A 34 -2.40 -8.38 6.59
CA TRP A 34 -2.24 -7.35 5.58
C TRP A 34 -2.75 -7.84 4.23
N LYS A 35 -3.18 -6.91 3.37
CA LYS A 35 -3.34 -7.18 1.93
C LYS A 35 -2.05 -7.77 1.37
N GLU A 36 -2.18 -8.71 0.44
CA GLU A 36 -1.06 -9.39 -0.21
C GLU A 36 -0.13 -8.40 -0.94
N GLY A 37 -0.68 -7.62 -1.88
CA GLY A 37 0.06 -6.62 -2.64
C GLY A 37 0.46 -5.36 -1.84
N TYR A 38 1.34 -4.56 -2.43
CA TYR A 38 1.73 -3.24 -1.92
C TYR A 38 1.90 -2.25 -3.08
N GLY A 39 1.70 -0.97 -2.78
CA GLY A 39 2.05 0.14 -3.67
C GLY A 39 3.18 0.95 -3.04
N ALA A 40 4.12 1.42 -3.85
CA ALA A 40 5.21 2.28 -3.40
C ALA A 40 5.32 3.49 -4.31
N PHE A 41 5.30 4.67 -3.71
CA PHE A 41 5.33 5.95 -4.41
C PHE A 41 6.36 6.85 -3.75
N SER A 42 7.17 7.52 -4.57
CA SER A 42 8.09 8.55 -4.09
C SER A 42 7.31 9.83 -3.80
N VAL A 43 7.54 10.44 -2.64
CA VAL A 43 6.86 11.66 -2.21
C VAL A 43 7.88 12.70 -1.75
N SER A 44 7.68 13.96 -2.13
CA SER A 44 8.45 15.08 -1.61
C SER A 44 7.84 15.59 -0.29
N LYS A 45 8.61 16.35 0.50
CA LYS A 45 8.11 16.93 1.76
C LYS A 45 6.88 17.83 1.56
N SER A 46 6.74 18.47 0.39
CA SER A 46 5.56 19.28 0.07
C SER A 46 4.28 18.45 -0.07
N GLU A 47 4.38 17.17 -0.41
CA GLU A 47 3.22 16.27 -0.57
C GLU A 47 2.82 15.58 0.75
N GLU A 48 3.55 15.78 1.85
CA GLU A 48 3.31 15.09 3.14
C GLU A 48 1.86 15.22 3.62
N LYS A 49 1.30 16.44 3.61
CA LYS A 49 -0.07 16.68 4.05
C LYS A 49 -1.10 15.91 3.20
N LYS A 50 -0.83 15.78 1.91
CA LYS A 50 -1.69 15.06 0.96
C LYS A 50 -1.61 13.56 1.20
N VAL A 51 -0.42 13.02 1.48
CA VAL A 51 -0.22 11.61 1.84
C VAL A 51 -0.92 11.26 3.16
N ILE A 52 -0.79 12.11 4.18
CA ILE A 52 -1.48 11.91 5.46
C ILE A 52 -2.99 11.86 5.25
N LYS A 53 -3.55 12.81 4.49
CA LYS A 53 -4.97 12.84 4.19
C LYS A 53 -5.42 11.59 3.42
N TYR A 54 -4.65 11.17 2.42
CA TYR A 54 -4.91 9.94 1.66
C TYR A 54 -5.01 8.70 2.56
N ILE A 55 -4.07 8.52 3.50
CA ILE A 55 -4.08 7.38 4.43
C ILE A 55 -5.28 7.45 5.39
N HIS A 56 -5.61 8.64 5.89
CA HIS A 56 -6.74 8.83 6.78
C HIS A 56 -8.07 8.47 6.10
N ASP A 57 -8.25 8.90 4.85
CA ASP A 57 -9.50 8.71 4.11
C ASP A 57 -9.59 7.32 3.46
N GLN A 58 -8.53 6.50 3.55
CA GLN A 58 -8.38 5.22 2.86
C GLN A 58 -9.51 4.22 3.18
N SER A 59 -10.01 4.21 4.42
CA SER A 59 -11.16 3.36 4.79
C SER A 59 -12.45 3.78 4.09
N HIS A 60 -12.69 5.08 3.93
CA HIS A 60 -13.85 5.60 3.21
C HIS A 60 -13.71 5.39 1.70
N HIS A 61 -12.52 5.59 1.15
CA HIS A 61 -12.23 5.37 -0.25
C HIS A 61 -12.44 3.90 -0.65
N HIS A 62 -11.92 2.95 0.11
CA HIS A 62 -12.10 1.53 -0.18
C HIS A 62 -13.51 0.99 0.08
N ALA A 63 -14.38 1.75 0.74
CA ALA A 63 -15.80 1.42 0.83
C ALA A 63 -16.56 1.70 -0.48
N LYS A 64 -16.02 2.57 -1.35
CA LYS A 64 -16.68 3.02 -2.60
C LYS A 64 -15.88 2.74 -3.88
N ARG A 65 -14.58 2.51 -3.76
CA ARG A 65 -13.66 2.26 -4.87
C ARG A 65 -12.80 1.04 -4.60
N THR A 66 -12.57 0.26 -5.65
CA THR A 66 -11.69 -0.90 -5.53
C THR A 66 -10.23 -0.46 -5.60
N PHE A 67 -9.34 -1.32 -5.09
CA PHE A 67 -7.90 -1.13 -5.28
C PHE A 67 -7.51 -1.03 -6.77
N LYS A 68 -8.22 -1.75 -7.64
CA LYS A 68 -7.94 -1.72 -9.09
C LYS A 68 -8.19 -0.34 -9.68
N ASP A 69 -9.32 0.27 -9.33
CA ASP A 69 -9.68 1.63 -9.79
C ASP A 69 -8.64 2.65 -9.35
N GLU A 70 -8.19 2.54 -8.10
CA GLU A 70 -7.18 3.42 -7.53
C GLU A 70 -5.80 3.21 -8.17
N PHE A 71 -5.41 1.96 -8.42
CA PHE A 71 -4.16 1.64 -9.10
C PHE A 71 -4.14 2.20 -10.53
N LEU A 72 -5.22 2.05 -11.29
CA LEU A 72 -5.35 2.65 -12.62
C LEU A 72 -5.32 4.18 -12.57
N GLU A 73 -5.99 4.80 -11.59
CA GLU A 73 -5.92 6.26 -11.39
C GLU A 73 -4.49 6.73 -11.12
N PHE A 74 -3.72 5.97 -10.34
CA PHE A 74 -2.31 6.27 -10.11
C PHE A 74 -1.48 6.15 -11.39
N LEU A 75 -1.63 5.07 -12.16
CA LEU A 75 -0.91 4.92 -13.43
C LEU A 75 -1.22 6.07 -14.39
N ASN A 76 -2.50 6.43 -14.53
CA ASN A 76 -2.93 7.55 -15.36
C ASN A 76 -2.38 8.89 -14.85
N ARG A 77 -2.40 9.14 -13.53
CA ARG A 77 -1.88 10.37 -12.91
C ARG A 77 -0.38 10.55 -13.13
N TYR A 78 0.37 9.45 -13.15
CA TYR A 78 1.81 9.46 -13.36
C TYR A 78 2.21 9.23 -14.82
N GLU A 79 1.23 9.23 -15.75
CA GLU A 79 1.44 9.03 -17.19
C GLU A 79 2.25 7.76 -17.51
N ILE A 80 2.06 6.71 -16.70
CA ILE A 80 2.69 5.41 -16.90
C ILE A 80 1.86 4.67 -17.94
N GLU A 81 2.46 4.32 -19.08
CA GLU A 81 1.82 3.41 -20.03
C GLU A 81 1.70 2.01 -19.43
N TYR A 82 0.51 1.43 -19.53
CA TYR A 82 0.23 0.07 -19.12
C TYR A 82 -0.69 -0.60 -20.12
N ASP A 83 -0.59 -1.92 -20.16
CA ASP A 83 -1.52 -2.77 -20.87
C ASP A 83 -2.33 -3.55 -19.83
N GLU A 84 -3.64 -3.29 -19.80
CA GLU A 84 -4.57 -3.87 -18.83
C GLU A 84 -4.52 -5.40 -18.79
N ARG A 85 -4.11 -6.05 -19.88
CA ARG A 85 -3.98 -7.51 -19.98
C ARG A 85 -2.96 -8.10 -19.00
N TYR A 86 -1.98 -7.31 -18.56
CA TYR A 86 -0.90 -7.75 -17.67
C TYR A 86 -1.01 -7.20 -16.25
N LEU A 87 -2.04 -6.41 -15.93
CA LEU A 87 -2.16 -5.80 -14.61
C LEU A 87 -2.73 -6.73 -13.53
N TRP A 88 -3.41 -7.81 -13.94
CA TRP A 88 -4.19 -8.66 -13.04
C TRP A 88 -3.87 -10.15 -13.14
N SER A 89 -2.85 -10.50 -13.94
CA SER A 89 -2.36 -11.86 -14.16
C SER A 89 -1.49 -12.36 -13.02
#